data_AF-A0A2V9JHI0-F1
#
_entry.id   AF-A0A2V9JHI0-F1
#
_cell.length_a   1.000
_cell.length_b   1.000
_cell.length_c   1.000
_cell.angle_alpha   90.00
_cell.angle_beta   90.00
_cell.angle_gamma   90.00
#
_symmetry.space_group_name_H-M   'P 1'
#
loop_
_entity.id
_entity.type
_entity.pdbx_description
1 polymer ?
#
loop_
_entity_poly.entity_id
_entity_poly.type
_entity_poly.pdbx_seq_one_letter_code
_entity_poly.pdbx_strand_id
1 'polypeptide(L)'
;MALIAFVVAGFLPCQAESPKACIGNVAVSKFQLVLEPAQGGPPLPLNAVNVVEAGQKLKYEPLHSSPELNRKAKIALLLVPAPEEPSKDLVVLEAKSAKAPAEWQVPLRASVAGVVFGPRGLDIKKVSSLVEKNRDLIPQLADYAQETATVEALVQKLSEYEQAPPGSRDLDAALQGFSAQYGLSLPKLDTTAPTGQQAALLLRAVLPPLSAYDPIASQRSALVQQSAGLAASVASLFFGSPVVLAAGGASLMENMRALMFPDTDLRSAFAMPLESKGMQLCTKHQPLKSRARPAFLWMLRIPDAGAPSVSLAQPARLPLGWKSTTKVECANLAQMRTLPRAREWKLISADHEASVPVTVEVGSQDDSLTMKPV
;
A
#
# COMPACT_ATOMS: atom_id res chain seq x y z
N MET A 1 18.41 -24.51 -62.27
CA MET A 1 18.58 -23.10 -61.86
C MET A 1 17.65 -22.88 -60.67
N ALA A 2 18.14 -23.09 -59.45
CA ALA A 2 17.34 -23.08 -58.23
C ALA A 2 17.47 -21.71 -57.55
N LEU A 3 16.34 -21.02 -57.36
CA LEU A 3 16.29 -19.72 -56.70
C LEU A 3 16.11 -19.96 -55.19
N ILE A 4 17.13 -19.63 -54.40
CA ILE A 4 17.11 -19.71 -52.94
C ILE A 4 16.43 -18.43 -52.41
N ALA A 5 15.28 -18.57 -51.76
CA ALA A 5 14.61 -17.49 -51.05
C ALA A 5 15.18 -17.35 -49.63
N PHE A 6 15.84 -16.23 -49.34
CA PHE A 6 16.29 -15.86 -48.00
C PHE A 6 15.12 -15.22 -47.23
N VAL A 7 14.59 -15.92 -46.22
CA VAL A 7 13.66 -15.34 -45.24
C VAL A 7 14.49 -14.64 -44.17
N VAL A 8 14.51 -13.31 -44.18
CA VAL A 8 15.09 -12.51 -43.11
C VAL A 8 14.06 -12.46 -41.97
N ALA A 9 14.32 -13.24 -40.90
CA ALA A 9 13.58 -13.14 -39.66
C ALA A 9 13.94 -11.83 -38.96
N GLY A 10 13.05 -10.83 -39.06
CA GLY A 10 13.16 -9.60 -38.29
C GLY A 10 12.96 -9.90 -36.81
N PHE A 11 14.03 -9.77 -36.02
CA PHE A 11 13.92 -9.70 -34.57
C PHE A 11 13.17 -8.41 -34.20
N LEU A 12 11.89 -8.54 -33.88
CA LEU A 12 11.17 -7.53 -33.13
C LEU A 12 11.87 -7.39 -31.77
N PRO A 13 12.40 -6.21 -31.40
CA PRO A 13 12.86 -6.00 -30.05
C PRO A 13 11.64 -6.16 -29.14
N CYS A 14 11.69 -7.19 -28.30
CA CYS A 14 10.79 -7.34 -27.16
C CYS A 14 10.99 -6.07 -26.32
N GLN A 15 10.05 -5.14 -26.41
CA GLN A 15 9.98 -3.98 -25.52
C GLN A 15 9.71 -4.56 -24.12
N ALA A 16 10.80 -4.78 -23.36
CA ALA A 16 10.69 -5.05 -21.95
C ALA A 16 10.05 -3.80 -21.33
N GLU A 17 8.84 -3.96 -20.82
CA GLU A 17 8.12 -2.91 -20.09
C GLU A 17 9.05 -2.38 -19.00
N SER A 18 9.38 -1.09 -19.09
CA SER A 18 10.36 -0.49 -18.19
C SER A 18 9.81 -0.60 -16.76
N PRO A 19 10.59 -1.13 -15.79
CA PRO A 19 10.09 -1.33 -14.44
C PRO A 19 9.59 -0.01 -13.89
N LYS A 20 8.31 0.02 -13.42
CA LYS A 20 7.63 1.21 -12.91
C LYS A 20 8.57 2.01 -11.99
N ALA A 21 9.12 3.09 -12.53
CA ALA A 21 10.03 3.98 -11.80
C ALA A 21 9.23 4.69 -10.71
N CYS A 22 9.86 5.02 -9.58
CA CYS A 22 9.22 5.82 -8.53
C CYS A 22 8.64 7.09 -9.15
N ILE A 23 7.30 7.19 -9.20
CA ILE A 23 6.58 8.21 -9.96
C ILE A 23 7.00 9.59 -9.43
N GLY A 24 7.81 10.34 -10.20
CA GLY A 24 8.37 11.63 -9.80
C GLY A 24 9.28 11.61 -8.56
N ASN A 25 9.78 10.45 -8.15
CA ASN A 25 10.42 10.23 -6.85
C ASN A 25 11.68 9.33 -6.97
N VAL A 26 12.44 9.17 -5.89
CA VAL A 26 13.67 8.35 -5.83
C VAL A 26 13.37 6.99 -5.22
N ALA A 27 13.90 5.93 -5.85
CA ALA A 27 13.88 4.59 -5.29
C ALA A 27 14.87 4.46 -4.12
N VAL A 28 14.36 4.05 -2.96
CA VAL A 28 15.15 3.77 -1.76
C VAL A 28 15.63 2.33 -1.76
N SER A 29 14.70 1.39 -1.94
CA SER A 29 14.96 -0.04 -1.87
C SER A 29 13.88 -0.82 -2.60
N LYS A 30 14.23 -1.99 -3.13
CA LYS A 30 13.27 -2.97 -3.66
C LYS A 30 13.35 -4.24 -2.84
N PHE A 31 12.22 -4.71 -2.33
CA PHE A 31 12.15 -5.89 -1.48
C PHE A 31 10.81 -6.60 -1.59
N GLN A 32 10.76 -7.85 -1.17
CA GLN A 32 9.52 -8.56 -0.85
C GLN A 32 9.36 -8.60 0.66
N LEU A 33 8.13 -8.42 1.11
CA LEU A 33 7.73 -8.63 2.49
C LEU A 33 6.51 -9.54 2.47
N VAL A 34 6.71 -10.79 2.87
CA VAL A 34 5.69 -11.84 2.80
C VAL A 34 5.40 -12.39 4.18
N LEU A 35 4.18 -12.82 4.37
CA LEU A 35 3.68 -13.47 5.57
C LEU A 35 3.49 -14.96 5.27
N GLU A 36 4.13 -15.80 6.07
CA GLU A 36 3.97 -17.25 6.03
C GLU A 36 2.95 -17.68 7.10
N PRO A 37 1.86 -18.35 6.70
CA PRO A 37 0.85 -18.83 7.63
C PRO A 37 1.41 -19.86 8.61
N ALA A 38 0.97 -19.79 9.87
CA ALA A 38 1.42 -20.72 10.93
C ALA A 38 0.99 -22.17 10.66
N GLN A 39 -0.16 -22.38 10.02
CA GLN A 39 -0.73 -23.70 9.72
C GLN A 39 -0.23 -24.30 8.39
N GLY A 40 0.78 -23.67 7.76
CA GLY A 40 1.24 -24.02 6.42
C GLY A 40 0.37 -23.39 5.33
N GLY A 41 0.95 -23.23 4.14
CA GLY A 41 0.31 -22.56 3.00
C GLY A 41 1.30 -21.69 2.22
N PRO A 42 0.92 -21.20 1.03
CA PRO A 42 1.80 -20.34 0.25
C PRO A 42 2.02 -18.99 0.96
N PRO A 43 3.26 -18.47 1.00
CA PRO A 43 3.51 -17.15 1.57
C PRO A 43 2.80 -16.07 0.75
N LEU A 44 2.22 -15.11 1.44
CA LEU A 44 1.43 -14.03 0.84
C LEU A 44 2.12 -12.67 1.04
N PRO A 45 2.14 -11.79 0.02
CA PRO A 45 2.61 -10.42 0.21
C PRO A 45 1.83 -9.71 1.34
N LEU A 46 2.54 -8.99 2.20
CA LEU A 46 1.93 -8.36 3.38
C LEU A 46 0.81 -7.36 3.01
N ASN A 47 0.94 -6.66 1.88
CA ASN A 47 -0.10 -5.75 1.38
C ASN A 47 -1.34 -6.46 0.82
N ALA A 48 -1.29 -7.78 0.64
CA ALA A 48 -2.36 -8.61 0.11
C ALA A 48 -3.05 -9.48 1.17
N VAL A 49 -2.61 -9.44 2.43
CA VAL A 49 -3.27 -10.15 3.54
C VAL A 49 -4.32 -9.27 4.22
N ASN A 50 -5.34 -9.90 4.80
CA ASN A 50 -6.37 -9.20 5.59
C ASN A 50 -6.11 -9.31 7.09
N VAL A 51 -5.45 -10.37 7.54
CA VAL A 51 -5.16 -10.65 8.95
C VAL A 51 -3.69 -11.04 9.09
N VAL A 52 -3.06 -10.50 10.13
CA VAL A 52 -1.73 -10.90 10.60
C VAL A 52 -1.89 -11.38 12.02
N GLU A 53 -1.57 -12.64 12.31
CA GLU A 53 -1.80 -13.30 13.59
C GLU A 53 -0.50 -13.67 14.30
N ALA A 54 -0.57 -13.81 15.63
CA ALA A 54 0.53 -14.32 16.42
C ALA A 54 0.93 -15.74 15.97
N GLY A 55 2.23 -16.03 15.96
CA GLY A 55 2.79 -17.31 15.53
C GLY A 55 3.02 -17.45 14.01
N GLN A 56 2.54 -16.50 13.21
CA GLN A 56 2.93 -16.41 11.80
C GLN A 56 4.35 -15.88 11.65
N LYS A 57 4.94 -16.08 10.47
CA LYS A 57 6.32 -15.65 10.19
C LYS A 57 6.36 -14.60 9.09
N LEU A 58 6.93 -13.44 9.39
CA LEU A 58 7.24 -12.40 8.40
C LEU A 58 8.61 -12.68 7.79
N LYS A 59 8.68 -12.71 6.46
CA LYS A 59 9.92 -12.88 5.69
C LYS A 59 10.17 -11.65 4.83
N TYR A 60 11.39 -11.15 4.92
CA TYR A 60 11.92 -10.08 4.09
C TYR A 60 12.94 -10.65 3.12
N GLU A 61 12.84 -10.25 1.85
CA GLU A 61 13.80 -10.61 0.82
C GLU A 61 14.21 -9.37 -0.01
N PRO A 62 15.50 -9.00 -0.02
CA PRO A 62 15.96 -7.88 -0.84
C PRO A 62 16.01 -8.28 -2.32
N LEU A 63 15.33 -7.54 -3.20
CA LEU A 63 15.26 -7.84 -4.64
C LEU A 63 16.35 -7.13 -5.44
N HIS A 64 16.55 -5.84 -5.17
CA HIS A 64 17.63 -5.06 -5.77
C HIS A 64 17.83 -3.79 -4.93
N SER A 65 19.07 -3.53 -4.54
CA SER A 65 19.37 -2.51 -3.55
C SER A 65 20.26 -1.43 -4.16
N SER A 66 19.87 -0.15 -4.10
CA SER A 66 20.74 0.95 -4.51
C SER A 66 22.03 0.96 -3.64
N PRO A 67 23.24 0.83 -4.21
CA PRO A 67 24.45 0.53 -3.43
C PRO A 67 24.83 1.61 -2.41
N GLU A 68 24.48 2.88 -2.63
CA GLU A 68 24.88 4.00 -1.76
C GLU A 68 24.11 4.04 -0.43
N LEU A 69 22.78 3.84 -0.47
CA LEU A 69 21.92 3.86 0.72
C LEU A 69 22.03 2.57 1.54
N ASN A 70 22.39 1.46 0.90
CA ASN A 70 22.28 0.13 1.49
C ASN A 70 23.48 -0.32 2.32
N ARG A 71 24.65 0.34 2.22
CA ARG A 71 25.90 -0.24 2.75
C ARG A 71 25.85 -0.57 4.25
N LYS A 72 25.10 0.20 5.04
CA LYS A 72 24.82 -0.02 6.47
C LYS A 72 23.32 -0.04 6.80
N ALA A 73 22.46 -0.21 5.80
CA ALA A 73 21.03 -0.14 6.01
C ALA A 73 20.54 -1.35 6.82
N LYS A 74 19.65 -1.06 7.76
CA LYS A 74 18.87 -2.01 8.52
C LYS A 74 17.40 -1.82 8.20
N ILE A 75 16.66 -2.91 8.29
CA ILE A 75 15.21 -2.93 8.26
C ILE A 75 14.70 -3.26 9.66
N ALA A 76 13.77 -2.47 10.17
CA ALA A 76 13.04 -2.74 11.40
C ALA A 76 11.55 -2.72 11.09
N LEU A 77 10.80 -3.61 11.75
CA LEU A 77 9.36 -3.72 11.60
C LEU A 77 8.68 -3.26 12.87
N LEU A 78 7.57 -2.55 12.71
CA LEU A 78 6.71 -2.04 13.75
C LEU A 78 5.34 -2.70 13.61
N LEU A 79 4.82 -3.32 14.66
CA LEU A 79 3.49 -3.92 14.65
C LEU A 79 2.62 -3.21 15.69
N VAL A 80 1.49 -2.68 15.24
CA VAL A 80 0.48 -2.11 16.13
C VAL A 80 -0.61 -3.15 16.35
N PRO A 81 -1.02 -3.41 17.60
CA PRO A 81 -2.02 -4.42 17.90
C PRO A 81 -3.37 -4.14 17.26
N ALA A 82 -4.12 -5.22 17.03
CA ALA A 82 -5.52 -5.18 16.69
C ALA A 82 -6.36 -4.60 17.84
N PRO A 83 -7.48 -3.91 17.55
CA PRO A 83 -8.41 -3.45 18.59
C PRO A 83 -8.92 -4.58 19.49
N GLU A 84 -8.94 -5.82 18.99
CA GLU A 84 -9.29 -7.04 19.72
C GLU A 84 -8.23 -7.47 20.76
N GLU A 85 -7.00 -6.96 20.68
CA GLU A 85 -5.92 -7.19 21.65
C GLU A 85 -5.54 -5.88 22.39
N PRO A 86 -6.48 -5.17 23.05
CA PRO A 86 -6.24 -3.82 23.58
C PRO A 86 -5.25 -3.79 24.76
N SER A 87 -4.97 -4.95 25.36
CA SER A 87 -4.00 -5.10 26.45
C SER A 87 -2.55 -5.24 25.97
N LYS A 88 -2.33 -5.46 24.66
CA LYS A 88 -0.98 -5.55 24.11
C LYS A 88 -0.47 -4.18 23.72
N ASP A 89 0.83 -4.00 23.86
CA ASP A 89 1.53 -2.82 23.41
C ASP A 89 2.00 -2.98 21.96
N LEU A 90 2.27 -1.83 21.32
CA LEU A 90 2.99 -1.80 20.06
C LEU A 90 4.35 -2.49 20.21
N VAL A 91 4.73 -3.28 19.20
CA VAL A 91 5.97 -4.05 19.22
C VAL A 91 6.89 -3.61 18.08
N VAL A 92 8.14 -3.34 18.41
CA VAL A 92 9.23 -3.20 17.43
C VAL A 92 9.97 -4.52 17.34
N LEU A 93 9.99 -5.11 16.15
CA LEU A 93 10.78 -6.30 15.89
C LEU A 93 12.26 -5.94 15.73
N GLU A 94 13.13 -6.90 16.03
CA GLU A 94 14.58 -6.73 15.97
C GLU A 94 15.04 -6.21 14.60
N ALA A 95 15.84 -5.13 14.59
CA ALA A 95 16.36 -4.58 13.35
C ALA A 95 17.38 -5.53 12.70
N LYS A 96 17.08 -6.01 11.49
CA LYS A 96 17.94 -6.91 10.72
C LYS A 96 18.66 -6.17 9.59
N SER A 97 19.64 -6.81 8.98
CA SER A 97 20.35 -6.28 7.81
C SER A 97 19.37 -6.13 6.64
N ALA A 98 19.37 -4.98 5.96
CA ALA A 98 18.55 -4.79 4.76
C ALA A 98 19.19 -5.39 3.50
N LYS A 99 20.37 -6.02 3.61
CA LYS A 99 21.10 -6.63 2.49
C LYS A 99 20.88 -8.13 2.34
N ALA A 100 20.32 -8.75 3.36
CA ALA A 100 20.16 -10.20 3.42
C ALA A 100 18.69 -10.52 3.72
N PRO A 101 18.22 -11.69 3.29
CA PRO A 101 16.93 -12.20 3.74
C PRO A 101 16.86 -12.21 5.28
N ALA A 102 15.68 -11.91 5.80
CA ALA A 102 15.45 -11.84 7.23
C ALA A 102 14.07 -12.38 7.59
N GLU A 103 13.94 -12.93 8.79
CA GLU A 103 12.69 -13.51 9.27
C GLU A 103 12.38 -12.99 10.69
N TRP A 104 11.11 -12.81 10.97
CA TRP A 104 10.59 -12.48 12.30
C TRP A 104 9.37 -13.32 12.63
N GLN A 105 9.27 -13.71 13.90
CA GLN A 105 8.05 -14.26 14.45
C GLN A 105 7.09 -13.12 14.78
N VAL A 106 5.82 -13.27 14.38
CA VAL A 106 4.77 -12.31 14.69
C VAL A 106 4.29 -12.58 16.13
N PRO A 107 4.41 -11.63 17.07
CA PRO A 107 4.09 -11.86 18.48
C PRO A 107 2.63 -11.53 18.83
N LEU A 108 1.90 -10.87 17.94
CA LEU A 108 0.56 -10.33 18.21
C LEU A 108 -0.28 -10.26 16.94
N ARG A 109 -1.60 -10.15 17.09
CA ARG A 109 -2.48 -9.86 15.95
C ARG A 109 -2.36 -8.39 15.60
N ALA A 110 -1.89 -8.07 14.40
CA ALA A 110 -1.52 -6.72 14.01
C ALA A 110 -2.59 -6.06 13.12
N SER A 111 -2.88 -4.79 13.39
CA SER A 111 -3.74 -3.95 12.54
C SER A 111 -2.96 -2.87 11.77
N VAL A 112 -1.68 -2.66 12.10
CA VAL A 112 -0.74 -1.86 11.31
C VAL A 112 0.60 -2.56 11.27
N ALA A 113 1.24 -2.54 10.10
CA ALA A 113 2.64 -2.90 9.92
C ALA A 113 3.42 -1.69 9.40
N GLY A 114 4.42 -1.23 10.16
CA GLY A 114 5.37 -0.21 9.75
C GLY A 114 6.70 -0.82 9.34
N VAL A 115 7.31 -0.30 8.28
CA VAL A 115 8.67 -0.62 7.86
C VAL A 115 9.53 0.62 8.02
N VAL A 116 10.63 0.47 8.78
CA VAL A 116 11.67 1.48 8.90
C VAL A 116 12.93 0.99 8.22
N PHE A 117 13.37 1.73 7.21
CA PHE A 117 14.59 1.48 6.47
C PHE A 117 15.61 2.60 6.76
N GLY A 118 16.77 2.26 7.33
CA GLY A 118 17.78 3.26 7.65
C GLY A 118 19.04 2.69 8.30
N PRO A 119 20.07 3.49 8.56
CA PRO A 119 21.40 3.00 8.95
C PRO A 119 21.49 2.43 10.37
N ARG A 120 20.54 2.76 11.25
CA ARG A 120 20.52 2.31 12.65
C ARG A 120 19.35 1.39 12.99
N GLY A 121 18.40 1.19 12.07
CA GLY A 121 17.12 0.55 12.39
C GLY A 121 16.31 1.37 13.40
N LEU A 122 15.40 0.72 14.12
CA LEU A 122 14.67 1.28 15.27
C LEU A 122 15.31 0.84 16.59
N ASP A 123 15.43 1.74 17.55
CA ASP A 123 15.83 1.40 18.92
C ASP A 123 14.61 0.92 19.70
N ILE A 124 14.50 -0.40 19.87
CA ILE A 124 13.36 -1.06 20.53
C ILE A 124 13.08 -0.44 21.91
N LYS A 125 14.11 -0.21 22.72
CA LYS A 125 13.94 0.28 24.10
C LYS A 125 13.34 1.68 24.12
N LYS A 126 13.76 2.54 23.19
CA LYS A 126 13.23 3.91 23.07
C LYS A 126 11.81 3.92 22.57
N VAL A 127 11.48 3.09 21.58
CA VAL A 127 10.11 3.00 21.06
C VAL A 127 9.17 2.42 22.11
N SER A 128 9.55 1.33 22.79
CA SER A 128 8.76 0.76 23.88
C SER A 128 8.53 1.78 24.99
N SER A 129 9.57 2.48 25.45
CA SER A 129 9.41 3.52 26.48
C SER A 129 8.52 4.68 26.03
N LEU A 130 8.51 5.01 24.74
CA LEU A 130 7.67 6.07 24.18
C LEU A 130 6.19 5.65 24.14
N VAL A 131 5.90 4.42 23.70
CA VAL A 131 4.54 3.86 23.68
C VAL A 131 3.98 3.72 25.09
N GLU A 132 4.81 3.29 26.05
CA GLU A 132 4.43 3.24 27.47
C GLU A 132 4.04 4.62 28.01
N LYS A 133 4.75 5.68 27.59
CA LYS A 133 4.53 7.06 28.06
C LYS A 133 3.44 7.82 27.31
N ASN A 134 3.15 7.46 26.06
CA ASN A 134 2.11 8.06 25.24
C ASN A 134 1.27 6.95 24.60
N ARG A 135 0.22 6.52 25.28
CA ARG A 135 -0.72 5.50 24.77
C ARG A 135 -1.50 5.99 23.53
N ASP A 136 -1.67 7.31 23.40
CA ASP A 136 -2.33 7.95 22.24
C ASP A 136 -1.55 7.79 20.92
N LEU A 137 -0.31 7.29 20.95
CA LEU A 137 0.45 7.03 19.72
C LEU A 137 -0.15 5.88 18.91
N ILE A 138 -0.72 4.88 19.56
CA ILE A 138 -1.32 3.72 18.90
C ILE A 138 -2.44 4.13 17.92
N PRO A 139 -3.47 4.89 18.34
CA PRO A 139 -4.50 5.35 17.40
C PRO A 139 -3.94 6.28 16.33
N GLN A 140 -3.00 7.17 16.65
CA GLN A 140 -2.41 8.06 15.65
C GLN A 140 -1.59 7.32 14.58
N LEU A 141 -0.92 6.22 14.94
CA LEU A 141 -0.22 5.35 13.98
C LEU A 141 -1.20 4.59 13.09
N ALA A 142 -2.36 4.18 13.63
CA ALA A 142 -3.42 3.56 12.85
C ALA A 142 -4.02 4.55 11.84
N ASP A 143 -4.27 5.78 12.27
CA ASP A 143 -4.75 6.86 11.41
C ASP A 143 -3.74 7.13 10.29
N TYR A 144 -2.46 7.35 10.62
CA TYR A 144 -1.43 7.58 9.60
C TYR A 144 -1.30 6.43 8.60
N ALA A 145 -1.37 5.18 9.06
CA ALA A 145 -1.33 4.02 8.19
C ALA A 145 -2.53 3.96 7.25
N GLN A 146 -3.72 4.35 7.73
CA GLN A 146 -4.94 4.45 6.92
C GLN A 146 -4.80 5.55 5.87
N GLU A 147 -4.35 6.74 6.25
CA GLU A 147 -4.12 7.87 5.34
C GLU A 147 -3.08 7.50 4.27
N THR A 148 -1.97 6.87 4.67
CA THR A 148 -0.92 6.38 3.77
C THR A 148 -1.49 5.40 2.75
N ALA A 149 -2.25 4.40 3.18
CA ALA A 149 -2.85 3.41 2.29
C ALA A 149 -3.82 4.04 1.28
N THR A 150 -4.64 5.00 1.71
CA THR A 150 -5.58 5.68 0.82
C THR A 150 -4.86 6.58 -0.20
N VAL A 151 -3.81 7.31 0.21
CA VAL A 151 -3.02 8.14 -0.71
C VAL A 151 -2.23 7.27 -1.69
N GLU A 152 -1.61 6.17 -1.25
CA GLU A 152 -0.92 5.21 -2.14
C GLU A 152 -1.87 4.66 -3.20
N ALA A 153 -3.09 4.28 -2.81
CA ALA A 153 -4.09 3.79 -3.75
C ALA A 153 -4.53 4.87 -4.76
N LEU A 154 -4.65 6.13 -4.34
CA LEU A 154 -4.95 7.23 -5.25
C LEU A 154 -3.80 7.46 -6.24
N VAL A 155 -2.56 7.53 -5.75
CA VAL A 155 -1.36 7.71 -6.58
C VAL A 155 -1.25 6.58 -7.62
N GLN A 156 -1.48 5.33 -7.21
CA GLN A 156 -1.49 4.18 -8.10
C GLN A 156 -2.57 4.31 -9.17
N LYS A 157 -3.79 4.72 -8.81
CA LYS A 157 -4.89 4.92 -9.76
C LYS A 157 -4.62 6.04 -10.77
N LEU A 158 -4.09 7.16 -10.29
CA LEU A 158 -3.69 8.28 -11.15
C LEU A 158 -2.57 7.88 -12.10
N SER A 159 -1.56 7.15 -11.61
CA SER A 159 -0.46 6.65 -12.44
C SER A 159 -0.93 5.67 -13.50
N GLU A 160 -1.88 4.79 -13.17
CA GLU A 160 -2.50 3.86 -14.11
C GLU A 160 -3.30 4.58 -15.20
N TYR A 161 -3.89 5.74 -14.88
CA TYR A 161 -4.56 6.59 -15.85
C TYR A 161 -3.54 7.31 -16.75
N GLU A 162 -2.53 7.93 -16.17
CA GLU A 162 -1.49 8.69 -16.89
C GLU A 162 -0.66 7.82 -17.84
N GLN A 163 -0.50 6.54 -17.54
CA GLN A 163 0.23 5.57 -18.37
C GLN A 163 -0.66 4.91 -19.45
N ALA A 164 -1.98 5.08 -19.38
CA ALA A 164 -2.89 4.45 -20.31
C ALA A 164 -2.84 5.13 -21.70
N PRO A 165 -3.07 4.40 -22.81
CA PRO A 165 -3.17 5.01 -24.13
C PRO A 165 -4.21 6.15 -24.16
N PRO A 166 -3.95 7.26 -24.88
CA PRO A 166 -4.90 8.37 -24.97
C PRO A 166 -6.31 7.91 -25.38
N GLY A 167 -7.33 8.32 -24.63
CA GLY A 167 -8.74 7.96 -24.88
C GLY A 167 -9.16 6.56 -24.41
N SER A 168 -8.26 5.75 -23.84
CA SER A 168 -8.59 4.41 -23.34
C SER A 168 -9.21 4.37 -21.94
N ARG A 169 -9.09 5.46 -21.17
CA ARG A 169 -9.63 5.60 -19.81
C ARG A 169 -10.13 7.01 -19.57
N ASP A 170 -11.17 7.11 -18.76
CA ASP A 170 -11.71 8.38 -18.28
C ASP A 170 -11.25 8.60 -16.82
N LEU A 171 -10.66 9.76 -16.56
CA LEU A 171 -10.20 10.15 -15.23
C LEU A 171 -11.37 10.30 -14.26
N ASP A 172 -12.49 10.87 -14.71
CA ASP A 172 -13.67 11.07 -13.88
C ASP A 172 -14.24 9.70 -13.45
N ALA A 173 -14.31 8.74 -14.37
CA ALA A 173 -14.77 7.38 -14.06
C ALA A 173 -13.81 6.66 -13.08
N ALA A 174 -12.50 6.83 -13.26
CA ALA A 174 -11.50 6.26 -12.34
C ALA A 174 -11.60 6.84 -10.92
N LEU A 175 -11.80 8.16 -10.81
CA LEU A 175 -11.98 8.85 -9.53
C LEU A 175 -13.34 8.54 -8.88
N GLN A 176 -14.40 8.32 -9.67
CA GLN A 176 -15.69 7.85 -9.16
C GLN A 176 -15.58 6.43 -8.57
N GLY A 177 -14.90 5.51 -9.28
CA GLY A 177 -14.64 4.17 -8.74
C GLY A 177 -13.84 4.20 -7.45
N PHE A 178 -12.83 5.07 -7.36
CA PHE A 178 -12.06 5.30 -6.14
C PHE A 178 -12.94 5.87 -5.00
N SER A 179 -13.75 6.87 -5.32
CA SER A 179 -14.70 7.51 -4.38
C SER A 179 -15.65 6.48 -3.76
N ALA A 180 -16.25 5.61 -4.58
CA ALA A 180 -17.13 4.54 -4.13
C ALA A 180 -16.39 3.52 -3.24
N GLN A 181 -15.17 3.12 -3.62
CA GLN A 181 -14.38 2.15 -2.88
C GLN A 181 -14.04 2.64 -1.46
N TYR A 182 -13.61 3.89 -1.34
CA TYR A 182 -13.14 4.47 -0.09
C TYR A 182 -14.22 5.27 0.67
N GLY A 183 -15.43 5.39 0.13
CA GLY A 183 -16.51 6.18 0.73
C GLY A 183 -16.21 7.68 0.77
N LEU A 184 -15.43 8.17 -0.18
CA LEU A 184 -14.99 9.55 -0.29
C LEU A 184 -15.82 10.30 -1.35
N SER A 185 -15.91 11.61 -1.23
CA SER A 185 -16.51 12.47 -2.28
C SER A 185 -15.40 13.25 -2.97
N LEU A 186 -14.87 12.70 -4.07
CA LEU A 186 -13.85 13.42 -4.84
C LEU A 186 -14.49 14.49 -5.75
N PRO A 187 -13.92 15.71 -5.79
CA PRO A 187 -14.39 16.75 -6.69
C PRO A 187 -14.06 16.40 -8.13
N LYS A 188 -14.89 16.89 -9.06
CA LYS A 188 -14.54 16.89 -10.48
C LYS A 188 -13.33 17.80 -10.69
N LEU A 189 -12.31 17.30 -11.39
CA LEU A 189 -11.09 18.06 -11.64
C LEU A 189 -11.28 18.99 -12.83
N ASP A 190 -10.86 20.23 -12.66
CA ASP A 190 -10.62 21.13 -13.78
C ASP A 190 -9.27 20.78 -14.40
N THR A 191 -9.30 20.10 -15.54
CA THR A 191 -8.11 19.68 -16.27
C THR A 191 -7.32 20.84 -16.87
N THR A 192 -7.89 22.05 -16.88
CA THR A 192 -7.22 23.28 -17.32
C THR A 192 -6.46 23.99 -16.20
N ALA A 193 -6.76 23.65 -14.94
CA ALA A 193 -6.07 24.20 -13.78
C ALA A 193 -4.64 23.64 -13.64
N PRO A 194 -3.70 24.34 -12.99
CA PRO A 194 -2.37 23.81 -12.72
C PRO A 194 -2.40 22.48 -11.95
N THR A 195 -1.53 21.53 -12.33
CA THR A 195 -1.47 20.18 -11.73
C THR A 195 -1.35 20.19 -10.21
N GLY A 196 -0.67 21.18 -9.63
CA GLY A 196 -0.56 21.32 -8.17
C GLY A 196 -1.85 21.71 -7.48
N GLN A 197 -2.68 22.52 -8.14
CA GLN A 197 -4.00 22.86 -7.62
C GLN A 197 -4.92 21.63 -7.67
N GLN A 198 -4.90 20.89 -8.77
CA GLN A 198 -5.63 19.64 -8.91
C GLN A 198 -5.19 18.60 -7.84
N ALA A 199 -3.89 18.42 -7.65
CA ALA A 199 -3.33 17.51 -6.65
C ALA A 199 -3.72 17.89 -5.21
N ALA A 200 -3.69 19.18 -4.89
CA ALA A 200 -4.09 19.69 -3.59
C ALA A 200 -5.58 19.47 -3.31
N LEU A 201 -6.44 19.67 -4.33
CA LEU A 201 -7.88 19.41 -4.22
C LEU A 201 -8.17 17.93 -3.98
N LEU A 202 -7.51 17.03 -4.71
CA LEU A 202 -7.62 15.59 -4.49
C LEU A 202 -7.18 15.20 -3.08
N LEU A 203 -6.01 15.67 -2.65
CA LEU A 203 -5.47 15.32 -1.33
C LEU A 203 -6.39 15.78 -0.20
N ARG A 204 -6.96 16.98 -0.31
CA ARG A 204 -7.94 17.50 0.66
C ARG A 204 -9.23 16.66 0.69
N ALA A 205 -9.69 16.21 -0.46
CA ALA A 205 -10.89 15.37 -0.55
C ALA A 205 -10.66 13.96 0.01
N VAL A 206 -9.45 13.42 -0.17
CA VAL A 206 -9.06 12.10 0.36
C VAL A 206 -8.82 12.12 1.86
N LEU A 207 -8.31 13.23 2.39
CA LEU A 207 -7.98 13.36 3.80
C LEU A 207 -8.76 14.54 4.43
N PRO A 208 -10.07 14.39 4.70
CA PRO A 208 -10.90 15.45 5.26
C PRO A 208 -10.37 16.09 6.55
N PRO A 209 -9.70 15.38 7.48
CA PRO A 209 -9.06 16.01 8.65
C PRO A 209 -7.99 17.05 8.28
N LEU A 210 -7.39 16.95 7.08
CA LEU A 210 -6.42 17.93 6.56
C LEU A 210 -7.08 19.19 5.98
N SER A 211 -8.43 19.27 5.90
CA SER A 211 -9.16 20.40 5.30
C SER A 211 -8.91 21.75 5.99
N ALA A 212 -8.46 21.74 7.24
CA ALA A 212 -8.09 22.93 8.00
C ALA A 212 -6.67 23.45 7.66
N TYR A 213 -5.91 22.73 6.82
CA TYR A 213 -4.55 23.07 6.44
C TYR A 213 -4.50 23.64 5.00
N ASP A 214 -3.74 24.70 4.77
CA ASP A 214 -3.49 25.27 3.44
C ASP A 214 -2.27 24.59 2.77
N PRO A 215 -2.47 23.69 1.80
CA PRO A 215 -1.39 22.97 1.14
C PRO A 215 -0.58 23.83 0.15
N ILE A 216 -0.97 25.08 -0.12
CA ILE A 216 -0.34 25.96 -1.13
C ILE A 216 0.58 27.01 -0.49
N ALA A 217 0.83 26.96 0.81
CA ALA A 217 1.87 27.78 1.44
C ALA A 217 3.18 27.70 0.64
N SER A 218 3.80 28.85 0.36
CA SER A 218 4.80 29.11 -0.70
C SER A 218 5.96 28.12 -0.87
N GLN A 219 6.27 27.30 0.14
CA GLN A 219 7.27 26.22 0.04
C GLN A 219 6.75 24.94 -0.64
N ARG A 220 5.43 24.69 -0.65
CA ARG A 220 4.81 23.49 -1.23
C ARG A 220 4.49 23.63 -2.71
N SER A 221 4.24 24.84 -3.22
CA SER A 221 4.09 25.09 -4.66
C SER A 221 5.35 24.73 -5.46
N ALA A 222 6.54 24.99 -4.90
CA ALA A 222 7.81 24.55 -5.47
C ALA A 222 7.97 23.01 -5.51
N LEU A 223 7.32 22.28 -4.58
CA LEU A 223 7.34 20.80 -4.54
C LEU A 223 6.58 20.20 -5.72
N VAL A 224 5.46 20.82 -6.08
CA VAL A 224 4.64 20.35 -7.19
C VAL A 224 5.26 20.72 -8.54
N GLN A 225 5.92 21.88 -8.66
CA GLN A 225 6.55 22.29 -9.91
C GLN A 225 7.65 21.33 -10.43
N GLN A 226 8.20 20.47 -9.56
CA GLN A 226 9.20 19.46 -9.94
C GLN A 226 8.61 18.06 -10.21
N SER A 227 7.29 17.88 -10.06
CA SER A 227 6.62 16.59 -10.18
C SER A 227 6.09 16.38 -11.60
N ALA A 228 6.47 15.26 -12.24
CA ALA A 228 6.03 14.92 -13.59
C ALA A 228 4.66 14.22 -13.58
N GLY A 229 3.58 14.97 -13.35
CA GLY A 229 2.20 14.47 -13.40
C GLY A 229 1.39 14.70 -12.11
N LEU A 230 0.09 14.42 -12.19
CA LEU A 230 -0.86 14.52 -11.09
C LEU A 230 -0.57 13.47 -10.02
N ALA A 231 -0.27 12.23 -10.41
CA ALA A 231 0.12 11.16 -9.48
C ALA A 231 1.37 11.54 -8.68
N ALA A 232 2.41 12.02 -9.37
CA ALA A 232 3.64 12.50 -8.75
C ALA A 232 3.38 13.68 -7.81
N SER A 233 2.49 14.60 -8.20
CA SER A 233 2.16 15.79 -7.42
C SER A 233 1.44 15.44 -6.11
N VAL A 234 0.47 14.52 -6.15
CA VAL A 234 -0.23 14.02 -4.96
C VAL A 234 0.78 13.33 -4.02
N ALA A 235 1.63 12.46 -4.56
CA ALA A 235 2.67 11.79 -3.79
C ALA A 235 3.64 12.80 -3.14
N SER A 236 4.08 13.81 -3.88
CA SER A 236 4.97 14.87 -3.39
C SER A 236 4.34 15.73 -2.30
N LEU A 237 3.05 16.03 -2.39
CA LEU A 237 2.35 16.84 -1.37
C LEU A 237 2.23 16.10 -0.03
N PHE A 238 1.87 14.81 -0.06
CA PHE A 238 1.70 14.00 1.15
C PHE A 238 3.03 13.48 1.71
N PHE A 239 3.83 12.78 0.90
CA PHE A 239 5.07 12.13 1.34
C PHE A 239 6.31 13.05 1.32
N GLY A 240 6.24 14.19 0.62
CA GLY A 240 7.36 15.11 0.46
C GLY A 240 7.45 16.21 1.51
N SER A 241 6.45 16.34 2.37
CA SER A 241 6.49 17.15 3.59
C SER A 241 6.97 16.28 4.76
N PRO A 242 7.72 16.81 5.73
CA PRO A 242 8.01 16.08 6.96
C PRO A 242 6.69 15.85 7.70
N VAL A 243 6.02 14.74 7.41
CA VAL A 243 4.77 14.20 7.99
C VAL A 243 4.14 15.12 9.03
N VAL A 244 3.45 16.16 8.55
CA VAL A 244 2.58 17.02 9.34
C VAL A 244 1.16 16.54 9.05
N LEU A 245 0.75 15.46 9.70
CA LEU A 245 -0.63 15.00 9.64
C LEU A 245 -1.44 15.84 10.62
N ALA A 246 -2.58 16.33 10.16
CA ALA A 246 -3.45 17.21 10.93
C ALA A 246 -4.05 16.46 12.13
N ALA A 247 -4.42 17.25 13.14
CA ALA A 247 -5.00 16.81 14.42
C ALA A 247 -4.09 15.84 15.23
N GLY A 248 -2.87 16.28 15.56
CA GLY A 248 -1.98 15.59 16.53
C GLY A 248 -0.72 14.94 15.95
N GLY A 249 -0.63 14.80 14.62
CA GLY A 249 0.50 14.16 13.94
C GLY A 249 1.81 14.99 13.90
N ALA A 250 1.72 16.32 13.97
CA ALA A 250 2.91 17.18 14.05
C ALA A 250 3.67 16.97 15.37
N SER A 251 2.96 16.92 16.50
CA SER A 251 3.51 16.57 17.80
C SER A 251 3.98 15.12 17.86
N LEU A 252 3.27 14.19 17.19
CA LEU A 252 3.69 12.80 17.04
C LEU A 252 5.07 12.70 16.39
N MET A 253 5.26 13.33 15.22
CA MET A 253 6.49 13.21 14.45
C MET A 253 7.62 14.06 14.99
N GLU A 254 7.38 15.23 15.59
CA GLU A 254 8.42 15.96 16.31
C GLU A 254 8.89 15.18 17.55
N ASN A 255 7.97 14.60 18.32
CA ASN A 255 8.31 13.75 19.47
C ASN A 255 8.96 12.43 19.03
N MET A 256 8.45 11.76 18.00
CA MET A 256 9.03 10.53 17.45
C MET A 256 10.40 10.79 16.80
N ARG A 257 10.58 11.88 16.06
CA ARG A 257 11.87 12.25 15.44
C ARG A 257 12.91 12.59 16.51
N ALA A 258 12.53 13.38 17.50
CA ALA A 258 13.44 13.73 18.59
C ALA A 258 13.85 12.51 19.45
N LEU A 259 12.96 11.52 19.61
CA LEU A 259 13.15 10.44 20.58
C LEU A 259 13.52 9.08 19.97
N MET A 260 12.90 8.68 18.84
CA MET A 260 13.18 7.39 18.18
C MET A 260 14.41 7.47 17.26
N PHE A 261 14.83 8.68 16.89
CA PHE A 261 15.75 8.93 15.77
C PHE A 261 16.72 10.10 16.03
N PRO A 262 17.48 10.13 17.16
CA PRO A 262 18.49 11.17 17.36
C PRO A 262 19.52 11.15 16.22
N ASP A 263 19.80 12.31 15.63
CA ASP A 263 20.69 12.51 14.47
C ASP A 263 20.28 11.80 13.16
N THR A 264 18.99 11.46 13.01
CA THR A 264 18.42 10.88 11.79
C THR A 264 17.36 11.81 11.18
N ASP A 265 17.39 11.93 9.86
CA ASP A 265 16.38 12.63 9.08
C ASP A 265 15.29 11.62 8.70
N LEU A 266 14.29 11.47 9.57
CA LEU A 266 13.15 10.58 9.33
C LEU A 266 12.26 11.17 8.23
N ARG A 267 12.08 10.40 7.16
CA ARG A 267 11.31 10.76 5.98
C ARG A 267 10.17 9.77 5.80
N SER A 268 9.00 10.28 5.44
CA SER A 268 7.93 9.45 4.89
C SER A 268 8.37 8.81 3.59
N ALA A 269 7.97 7.56 3.41
CA ALA A 269 8.13 6.82 2.18
C ALA A 269 6.84 6.08 1.87
N PHE A 270 6.66 5.76 0.59
CA PHE A 270 5.52 5.01 0.08
C PHE A 270 5.98 3.81 -0.70
N ALA A 271 5.18 2.75 -0.72
CA ALA A 271 5.47 1.54 -1.46
C ALA A 271 4.70 1.52 -2.78
N MET A 272 5.40 1.19 -3.86
CA MET A 272 4.77 0.86 -5.14
C MET A 272 4.92 -0.62 -5.44
N PRO A 273 3.88 -1.28 -5.98
CA PRO A 273 3.96 -2.67 -6.37
C PRO A 273 4.92 -2.86 -7.56
N LEU A 274 5.70 -3.95 -7.51
CA LEU A 274 6.46 -4.49 -8.63
C LEU A 274 5.75 -5.72 -9.18
N GLU A 275 5.96 -6.03 -10.47
CA GLU A 275 5.30 -7.15 -11.15
C GLU A 275 5.54 -8.52 -10.46
N SER A 276 6.69 -8.70 -9.82
CA SER A 276 7.12 -9.95 -9.18
C SER A 276 6.75 -10.07 -7.70
N LYS A 277 5.57 -9.58 -7.27
CA LYS A 277 5.14 -9.50 -5.84
C LYS A 277 6.09 -8.69 -4.94
N GLY A 278 7.07 -8.02 -5.54
CA GLY A 278 7.95 -7.08 -4.88
C GLY A 278 7.27 -5.75 -4.61
N MET A 279 7.89 -4.99 -3.74
CA MET A 279 7.57 -3.60 -3.48
C MET A 279 8.82 -2.75 -3.67
N GLN A 280 8.63 -1.57 -4.23
CA GLN A 280 9.65 -0.55 -4.33
C GLN A 280 9.30 0.58 -3.37
N LEU A 281 10.18 0.80 -2.39
CA LEU A 281 10.07 1.91 -1.46
C LEU A 281 10.55 3.18 -2.16
N CYS A 282 9.68 4.17 -2.23
CA CYS A 282 9.89 5.44 -2.90
C CYS A 282 9.87 6.58 -1.89
N THR A 283 10.72 7.57 -2.13
CA THR A 283 10.80 8.80 -1.33
C THR A 283 11.01 9.98 -2.26
N LYS A 284 10.71 11.18 -1.78
CA LYS A 284 11.05 12.41 -2.49
C LYS A 284 12.55 12.57 -2.73
N HIS A 285 12.88 13.10 -3.91
CA HIS A 285 14.20 13.64 -4.22
C HIS A 285 14.41 14.94 -3.42
N GLN A 286 15.00 14.83 -2.23
CA GLN A 286 15.34 15.98 -1.41
C GLN A 286 16.79 15.88 -0.93
N PRO A 287 17.59 16.96 -1.04
CA PRO A 287 18.97 16.95 -0.57
C PRO A 287 19.04 16.55 0.91
N LEU A 288 20.06 15.76 1.24
CA LEU A 288 20.34 15.39 2.62
C LEU A 288 20.79 16.64 3.38
N LYS A 289 20.23 16.88 4.57
CA LYS A 289 20.79 17.89 5.48
C LYS A 289 22.17 17.41 5.91
N SER A 290 23.19 18.28 5.84
CA SER A 290 24.61 17.91 5.74
C SER A 290 25.23 17.10 6.91
N ARG A 291 24.44 16.69 7.92
CA ARG A 291 24.89 15.88 9.07
C ARG A 291 23.91 14.79 9.51
N ALA A 292 22.68 14.78 9.00
CA ALA A 292 21.66 13.81 9.43
C ALA A 292 21.63 12.61 8.48
N ARG A 293 21.58 11.40 9.03
CA ARG A 293 21.45 10.19 8.20
C ARG A 293 19.96 9.95 7.89
N PRO A 294 19.58 9.66 6.63
CA PRO A 294 18.18 9.46 6.29
C PRO A 294 17.67 8.13 6.85
N ALA A 295 16.44 8.13 7.37
CA ALA A 295 15.66 6.94 7.67
C ALA A 295 14.29 7.09 7.00
N PHE A 296 13.74 6.01 6.47
CA PHE A 296 12.50 6.03 5.70
C PHE A 296 11.46 5.19 6.42
N LEU A 297 10.26 5.75 6.60
CA LEU A 297 9.14 5.13 7.27
C LEU A 297 7.99 4.94 6.27
N TRP A 298 7.60 3.69 6.08
CA TRP A 298 6.38 3.30 5.37
C TRP A 298 5.45 2.60 6.35
N MET A 299 4.14 2.86 6.26
CA MET A 299 3.15 2.17 7.08
C MET A 299 2.03 1.62 6.21
N LEU A 300 1.62 0.42 6.57
CA LEU A 300 0.54 -0.31 5.94
C LEU A 300 -0.55 -0.57 6.98
N ARG A 301 -1.77 -0.13 6.68
CA ARG A 301 -2.96 -0.57 7.40
C ARG A 301 -3.28 -2.00 7.01
N ILE A 302 -3.40 -2.87 8.01
CA ILE A 302 -3.92 -4.23 7.82
C ILE A 302 -5.43 -4.16 8.10
N PRO A 303 -6.30 -4.65 7.20
CA PRO A 303 -7.74 -4.58 7.39
C PRO A 303 -8.23 -5.16 8.72
N ASP A 304 -7.53 -6.18 9.23
CA ASP A 304 -7.89 -6.93 10.42
C ASP A 304 -9.29 -7.56 10.33
N ALA A 305 -9.65 -7.94 9.10
CA ALA A 305 -10.93 -8.52 8.76
C ALA A 305 -10.75 -10.02 8.50
N GLY A 306 -11.45 -10.86 9.28
CA GLY A 306 -11.51 -12.30 9.07
C GLY A 306 -12.08 -12.68 7.70
N ALA A 307 -12.14 -13.99 7.43
CA ALA A 307 -12.72 -14.48 6.19
C ALA A 307 -14.17 -13.94 6.02
N PRO A 308 -14.49 -13.29 4.89
CA PRO A 308 -15.83 -12.77 4.68
C PRO A 308 -16.80 -13.94 4.53
N SER A 309 -17.98 -13.82 5.16
CA SER A 309 -19.08 -14.76 4.94
C SER A 309 -19.97 -14.22 3.84
N VAL A 310 -20.16 -15.01 2.80
CA VAL A 310 -20.90 -14.61 1.60
C VAL A 310 -21.99 -15.64 1.33
N SER A 311 -23.23 -15.19 1.17
CA SER A 311 -24.35 -16.02 0.74
C SER A 311 -24.79 -15.63 -0.67
N LEU A 312 -25.31 -16.60 -1.41
CA LEU A 312 -25.99 -16.32 -2.67
C LEU A 312 -27.34 -15.66 -2.36
N ALA A 313 -27.60 -14.50 -2.97
CA ALA A 313 -28.86 -13.76 -2.75
C ALA A 313 -30.10 -14.58 -3.11
N GLN A 314 -29.96 -15.46 -4.11
CA GLN A 314 -30.97 -16.42 -4.53
C GLN A 314 -30.29 -17.73 -4.95
N PRO A 315 -31.00 -18.87 -4.94
CA PRO A 315 -30.47 -20.13 -5.46
C PRO A 315 -29.98 -19.98 -6.90
N ALA A 316 -28.66 -19.90 -7.08
CA ALA A 316 -28.05 -19.74 -8.40
C ALA A 316 -27.86 -21.12 -9.04
N ARG A 317 -28.45 -21.33 -10.22
CA ARG A 317 -28.15 -22.51 -11.04
C ARG A 317 -26.92 -22.20 -11.87
N LEU A 318 -25.76 -22.66 -11.42
CA LEU A 318 -24.49 -22.45 -12.08
C LEU A 318 -24.15 -23.70 -12.93
N PRO A 319 -24.28 -23.66 -14.27
CA PRO A 319 -23.87 -24.77 -15.11
C PRO A 319 -22.37 -25.02 -14.99
N LEU A 320 -22.00 -26.29 -14.81
CA LEU A 320 -20.59 -26.72 -14.72
C LEU A 320 -19.82 -26.29 -15.98
N GLY A 321 -18.62 -25.75 -15.80
CA GLY A 321 -17.73 -25.28 -16.87
C GLY A 321 -18.03 -23.88 -17.41
N TRP A 322 -19.16 -23.25 -17.03
CA TRP A 322 -19.59 -21.96 -17.60
C TRP A 322 -19.24 -20.78 -16.71
N LYS A 323 -18.75 -19.68 -17.29
CA LYS A 323 -18.65 -18.41 -16.57
C LYS A 323 -20.07 -17.91 -16.28
N SER A 324 -20.40 -17.74 -15.01
CA SER A 324 -21.72 -17.36 -14.53
C SER A 324 -21.58 -16.23 -13.51
N THR A 325 -22.29 -15.12 -13.69
CA THR A 325 -22.31 -14.02 -12.73
C THR A 325 -23.50 -14.18 -11.80
N THR A 326 -23.27 -14.20 -10.49
CA THR A 326 -24.32 -14.31 -9.46
C THR A 326 -24.27 -13.12 -8.52
N LYS A 327 -25.44 -12.64 -8.09
CA LYS A 327 -25.49 -11.66 -7.00
C LYS A 327 -25.22 -12.35 -5.67
N VAL A 328 -24.54 -11.64 -4.79
CA VAL A 328 -24.19 -12.14 -3.45
C VAL A 328 -24.59 -11.15 -2.38
N GLU A 329 -24.77 -11.65 -1.17
CA GLU A 329 -25.01 -10.87 0.02
C GLU A 329 -23.88 -11.12 1.02
N CYS A 330 -23.41 -10.05 1.66
CA CYS A 330 -22.49 -10.09 2.79
C CYS A 330 -23.17 -9.54 4.03
N ALA A 331 -22.67 -9.89 5.21
CA ALA A 331 -23.23 -9.40 6.47
C ALA A 331 -23.12 -7.88 6.61
N ASN A 332 -22.10 -7.25 6.03
CA ASN A 332 -21.94 -5.80 6.02
C ASN A 332 -21.05 -5.31 4.86
N LEU A 333 -21.08 -4.00 4.63
CA LEU A 333 -20.32 -3.33 3.57
C LEU A 333 -18.80 -3.44 3.77
N ALA A 334 -18.32 -3.59 5.02
CA ALA A 334 -16.89 -3.79 5.27
C ALA A 334 -16.40 -5.15 4.73
N GLN A 335 -17.20 -6.22 4.88
CA GLN A 335 -16.89 -7.52 4.27
C GLN A 335 -16.89 -7.45 2.75
N MET A 336 -17.86 -6.75 2.14
CA MET A 336 -17.90 -6.52 0.68
C MET A 336 -16.58 -5.93 0.15
N ARG A 337 -16.02 -4.93 0.84
CA ARG A 337 -14.74 -4.30 0.46
C ARG A 337 -13.54 -5.24 0.52
N THR A 338 -13.62 -6.32 1.31
CA THR A 338 -12.54 -7.31 1.45
C THR A 338 -12.69 -8.51 0.51
N LEU A 339 -13.85 -8.68 -0.15
CA LEU A 339 -14.08 -9.80 -1.07
C LEU A 339 -13.05 -9.92 -2.20
N PRO A 340 -12.59 -8.84 -2.85
CA PRO A 340 -11.57 -8.96 -3.90
C PRO A 340 -10.24 -9.54 -3.41
N ARG A 341 -10.02 -9.59 -2.10
CA ARG A 341 -8.82 -10.14 -1.47
C ARG A 341 -9.00 -11.59 -1.03
N ALA A 342 -10.22 -12.12 -1.03
CA ALA A 342 -10.51 -13.49 -0.65
C ALA A 342 -9.97 -14.49 -1.69
N ARG A 343 -9.53 -15.66 -1.20
CA ARG A 343 -8.88 -16.72 -1.97
C ARG A 343 -9.47 -18.06 -1.56
N GLU A 344 -9.16 -19.10 -2.33
CA GLU A 344 -9.52 -20.49 -2.01
C GLU A 344 -11.03 -20.65 -1.77
N TRP A 345 -11.81 -20.08 -2.69
CA TRP A 345 -13.26 -20.11 -2.63
C TRP A 345 -13.80 -21.55 -2.66
N LYS A 346 -14.79 -21.80 -1.81
CA LYS A 346 -15.47 -23.09 -1.72
C LYS A 346 -16.98 -22.90 -1.71
N LEU A 347 -17.68 -23.76 -2.44
CA LEU A 347 -19.11 -23.95 -2.33
C LEU A 347 -19.36 -24.97 -1.23
N ILE A 348 -20.14 -24.57 -0.22
CA ILE A 348 -20.52 -25.42 0.89
C ILE A 348 -22.03 -25.63 0.82
N SER A 349 -22.46 -26.89 0.85
CA SER A 349 -23.85 -27.32 1.01
C SER A 349 -23.96 -28.18 2.26
N ALA A 350 -25.17 -28.62 2.63
CA ALA A 350 -25.37 -29.47 3.80
C ALA A 350 -24.53 -30.76 3.76
N ASP A 351 -24.30 -31.31 2.57
CA ASP A 351 -23.74 -32.65 2.40
C ASP A 351 -22.42 -32.67 1.60
N HIS A 352 -22.05 -31.55 0.96
CA HIS A 352 -20.92 -31.48 0.03
C HIS A 352 -20.17 -30.15 0.12
N GLU A 353 -18.86 -30.23 -0.06
CA GLU A 353 -17.94 -29.09 -0.21
C GLU A 353 -17.17 -29.22 -1.54
N ALA A 354 -17.11 -28.15 -2.32
CA ALA A 354 -16.39 -28.13 -3.59
C ALA A 354 -15.57 -26.83 -3.74
N SER A 355 -14.28 -26.96 -4.05
CA SER A 355 -13.42 -25.81 -4.36
C SER A 355 -13.72 -25.27 -5.76
N VAL A 356 -13.86 -23.94 -5.90
CA VAL A 356 -14.26 -23.31 -7.16
C VAL A 356 -13.37 -22.11 -7.48
N PRO A 357 -12.86 -21.96 -8.71
CA PRO A 357 -12.19 -20.74 -9.09
C PRO A 357 -13.22 -19.62 -9.27
N VAL A 358 -13.03 -18.56 -8.49
CA VAL A 358 -13.93 -17.41 -8.44
C VAL A 358 -13.13 -16.15 -8.73
N THR A 359 -13.65 -15.32 -9.65
CA THR A 359 -13.11 -13.99 -9.91
C THR A 359 -14.10 -12.96 -9.40
N VAL A 360 -13.72 -12.26 -8.33
CA VAL A 360 -14.57 -11.21 -7.74
C VAL A 360 -14.33 -9.91 -8.50
N GLU A 361 -15.40 -9.35 -9.06
CA GLU A 361 -15.42 -7.98 -9.59
C GLU A 361 -16.50 -7.20 -8.83
N VAL A 362 -16.11 -6.17 -8.08
CA VAL A 362 -17.08 -5.34 -7.35
C VAL A 362 -17.52 -4.21 -8.27
N GLY A 363 -18.79 -4.22 -8.67
CA GLY A 363 -19.41 -3.18 -9.50
C GLY A 363 -19.68 -1.87 -8.73
N SER A 364 -19.95 -0.78 -9.46
CA SER A 364 -20.21 0.54 -8.88
C SER A 364 -21.60 0.69 -8.25
N GLN A 365 -22.57 -0.20 -8.54
CA GLN A 365 -23.92 -0.19 -7.95
C GLN A 365 -24.59 -1.57 -7.79
N ASP A 366 -23.98 -2.67 -8.22
CA ASP A 366 -24.56 -4.01 -8.08
C ASP A 366 -23.50 -4.98 -7.55
N ASP A 367 -23.78 -5.53 -6.37
CA ASP A 367 -22.98 -6.53 -5.66
C ASP A 367 -23.06 -7.88 -6.39
N SER A 368 -22.27 -8.01 -7.46
CA SER A 368 -22.20 -9.23 -8.27
C SER A 368 -20.84 -9.90 -8.15
N LEU A 369 -20.84 -11.23 -8.24
CA LEU A 369 -19.69 -12.09 -8.08
C LEU A 369 -19.65 -13.00 -9.32
N THR A 370 -18.58 -12.92 -10.10
CA THR A 370 -18.44 -13.75 -11.30
C THR A 370 -17.76 -15.06 -10.96
N MET A 371 -18.51 -16.15 -11.03
CA MET A 371 -18.06 -17.49 -10.73
C MET A 371 -17.79 -18.25 -12.02
N LYS A 372 -16.75 -19.08 -12.04
CA LYS A 372 -16.59 -20.09 -13.10
C LYS A 372 -16.48 -21.46 -12.42
N PRO A 373 -17.60 -22.17 -12.21
CA PRO A 373 -17.55 -23.55 -11.75
C PRO A 373 -16.72 -24.38 -12.72
N VAL A 374 -15.74 -25.11 -12.22
CA VAL A 374 -14.97 -26.09 -13.01
C VAL A 374 -15.70 -27.42 -12.96
#